data_AF-A0A663M573-F1
#
_entry.id   AF-A0A663M573-F1
#
_cell.length_a   1.000
_cell.length_b   1.000
_cell.length_c   1.000
_cell.angle_alpha   90.00
_cell.angle_beta   90.00
_cell.angle_gamma   90.00
#
_symmetry.space_group_name_H-M   'P 1'
#
loop_
_entity.id
_entity.type
_entity.pdbx_description
1 polymer ?
#
loop_
_entity_poly.entity_id
_entity_poly.type
_entity_poly.pdbx_seq_one_letter_code
_entity_poly.pdbx_strand_id
1 'polypeptide(L)'
;MLTQAVMALKTIVDVYHRYSIREGKLDLLNFNDFKTLLTEYHPEYLKKIFKETDLNKDKELTFEEFTIVLAKVTDDAHRIIHKDDRCTPDKD
;
A
#
# COMPACT_ATOMS: atom_id res chain seq x y z
N MET A 1 -15.51 7.84 22.42
CA MET A 1 -14.88 8.64 21.36
C MET A 1 -13.67 7.85 20.86
N LEU A 2 -13.63 7.50 19.57
CA LEU A 2 -12.47 6.81 19.00
C LEU A 2 -11.35 7.82 18.76
N THR A 3 -10.09 7.40 18.94
CA THR A 3 -8.95 8.25 18.62
C THR A 3 -8.84 8.42 17.11
N GLN A 4 -8.21 9.52 16.65
CA GLN A 4 -7.99 9.74 15.21
C GLN A 4 -7.22 8.57 14.57
N ALA A 5 -6.27 7.98 15.31
CA ALA A 5 -5.51 6.82 14.86
C ALA A 5 -6.40 5.59 14.58
N VAL A 6 -7.33 5.26 15.49
CA VAL A 6 -8.23 4.12 15.29
C VAL A 6 -9.19 4.37 14.13
N MET A 7 -9.66 5.61 13.96
CA MET A 7 -10.47 5.98 12.79
C MET A 7 -9.69 5.84 11.48
N ALA A 8 -8.42 6.27 11.45
CA ALA A 8 -7.57 6.12 10.27
C ALA A 8 -7.35 4.64 9.91
N LEU A 9 -7.10 3.77 10.89
CA LEU A 9 -6.97 2.32 10.67
C LEU A 9 -8.26 1.72 10.10
N LYS A 10 -9.43 2.12 10.62
CA LYS A 10 -10.72 1.71 10.04
C LYS A 10 -10.85 2.17 8.60
N THR A 11 -10.50 3.43 8.30
CA THR A 11 -10.54 3.97 6.94
C THR A 11 -9.62 3.19 6.00
N ILE A 12 -8.44 2.80 6.43
CA ILE A 12 -7.51 1.99 5.64
C ILE A 12 -8.16 0.64 5.26
N VAL A 13 -8.76 -0.05 6.24
CA VAL A 13 -9.46 -1.32 6.01
C VAL A 13 -10.64 -1.14 5.05
N ASP A 14 -11.46 -0.11 5.26
CA ASP A 14 -12.61 0.20 4.40
C ASP A 14 -12.17 0.52 2.95
N VAL A 15 -11.05 1.21 2.78
CA VAL A 15 -10.47 1.53 1.47
C VAL A 15 -9.94 0.26 0.80
N TYR A 16 -9.21 -0.61 1.51
CA TYR A 16 -8.76 -1.89 0.95
C TYR A 16 -9.94 -2.69 0.38
N HIS A 17 -10.98 -2.93 1.19
CA HIS A 17 -12.16 -3.68 0.76
C HIS A 17 -12.90 -3.02 -0.41
N ARG A 18 -12.87 -1.69 -0.53
CA ARG A 18 -13.49 -1.00 -1.68
C ARG A 18 -12.79 -1.33 -2.99
N TYR A 19 -11.48 -1.52 -2.97
CA TYR A 19 -10.68 -1.80 -4.17
C TYR A 19 -10.50 -3.29 -4.43
N SER A 20 -10.40 -4.14 -3.39
CA SER A 20 -10.20 -5.60 -3.51
C SER A 20 -11.44 -6.39 -3.99
N ILE A 21 -12.53 -5.69 -4.34
CA ILE A 21 -13.76 -6.28 -4.87
C ILE A 21 -14.02 -5.89 -6.33
N ARG A 22 -13.21 -5.01 -6.92
CA ARG A 22 -13.47 -4.42 -8.23
C ARG A 22 -13.13 -5.38 -9.36
N GLU A 23 -11.94 -5.96 -9.33
CA GLU A 23 -11.46 -6.93 -10.30
C GLU A 23 -10.80 -8.14 -9.60
N GLY A 24 -10.70 -9.27 -10.29
CA GLY A 24 -9.96 -10.43 -9.78
C GLY A 24 -10.71 -11.25 -8.72
N LYS A 25 -9.96 -11.78 -7.73
CA LYS A 25 -10.50 -12.64 -6.67
C LYS A 25 -11.10 -11.80 -5.55
N LEU A 26 -12.19 -12.29 -4.95
CA LEU A 26 -12.84 -11.62 -3.82
C LEU A 26 -11.84 -11.43 -2.66
N ASP A 27 -11.82 -10.20 -2.13
CA ASP A 27 -11.02 -9.80 -0.97
C ASP A 27 -9.49 -9.81 -1.19
N LEU A 28 -9.08 -9.74 -2.45
CA LEU A 28 -7.69 -9.68 -2.87
C LEU A 28 -7.46 -8.50 -3.82
N LEU A 29 -6.33 -7.83 -3.66
CA LEU A 29 -6.01 -6.63 -4.42
C LEU A 29 -5.04 -6.94 -5.56
N ASN A 30 -5.57 -7.12 -6.77
CA ASN A 30 -4.75 -7.31 -7.97
C ASN A 30 -3.98 -6.02 -8.34
N PHE A 31 -3.05 -6.13 -9.28
CA PHE A 31 -2.22 -5.00 -9.69
C PHE A 31 -2.98 -3.79 -10.25
N ASN A 32 -4.09 -4.00 -10.99
CA ASN A 32 -4.87 -2.89 -11.55
C ASN A 32 -5.60 -2.12 -10.45
N ASP A 33 -6.20 -2.83 -9.50
CA ASP A 33 -6.88 -2.23 -8.36
C ASP A 33 -5.90 -1.54 -7.42
N PHE A 34 -4.76 -2.18 -7.14
CA PHE A 34 -3.65 -1.59 -6.41
C PHE A 34 -3.16 -0.28 -7.04
N LYS A 35 -2.96 -0.27 -8.36
CA LYS A 35 -2.57 0.93 -9.11
C LYS A 35 -3.65 2.01 -9.04
N THR A 36 -4.92 1.63 -9.06
CA THR A 36 -6.03 2.59 -8.93
C THR A 36 -6.09 3.19 -7.51
N LEU A 37 -5.82 2.38 -6.48
CA LEU A 37 -5.80 2.81 -5.09
C LEU A 37 -4.71 3.86 -4.84
N LEU A 38 -3.51 3.68 -5.42
CA LEU A 38 -2.34 4.54 -5.23
C LEU A 38 -2.01 5.43 -6.44
N THR A 39 -3.02 5.91 -7.15
CA THR A 39 -2.89 6.63 -8.45
C THR A 39 -1.89 7.78 -8.50
N GLU A 40 -1.62 8.44 -7.37
CA GLU A 40 -0.66 9.56 -7.26
C GLU A 40 0.81 9.11 -7.29
N TYR A 41 1.10 7.80 -7.15
CA TYR A 41 2.46 7.27 -7.19
C TYR A 41 2.89 6.88 -8.61
N HIS A 42 4.19 7.04 -8.90
CA HIS A 42 4.76 6.66 -10.19
C HIS A 42 4.55 5.16 -10.50
N PRO A 43 4.11 4.79 -11.72
CA PRO A 43 3.79 3.41 -12.07
C PRO A 43 4.92 2.39 -11.85
N GLU A 44 6.16 2.77 -12.13
CA GLU A 44 7.32 1.89 -11.93
C GLU A 44 7.59 1.60 -10.44
N TYR A 45 7.36 2.59 -9.58
CA TYR A 45 7.47 2.42 -8.13
C TYR A 45 6.39 1.45 -7.61
N LEU A 46 5.15 1.65 -8.06
CA LEU A 46 4.04 0.76 -7.74
C LEU A 46 4.31 -0.67 -8.19
N LYS A 47 4.81 -0.86 -9.41
CA LYS A 47 5.19 -2.18 -9.94
C LYS A 47 6.28 -2.85 -9.11
N LYS A 48 7.29 -2.09 -8.66
CA LYS A 48 8.35 -2.59 -7.79
C LYS A 48 7.77 -3.04 -6.44
N ILE A 49 7.01 -2.19 -5.76
CA ILE A 49 6.44 -2.53 -4.46
C ILE A 49 5.51 -3.73 -4.56
N PHE A 50 4.59 -3.74 -5.53
CA PHE A 50 3.65 -4.85 -5.70
C PHE A 50 4.39 -6.19 -5.81
N LYS A 51 5.45 -6.25 -6.63
CA LYS A 51 6.25 -7.46 -6.79
C LYS A 51 7.04 -7.83 -5.53
N GLU A 52 7.48 -6.85 -4.75
CA GLU A 52 8.16 -7.09 -3.48
C GLU A 52 7.21 -7.60 -2.39
N THR A 53 5.94 -7.20 -2.42
CA THR A 53 4.95 -7.51 -1.39
C THR A 53 4.01 -8.65 -1.75
N ASP A 54 3.94 -9.08 -3.01
CA ASP A 54 3.29 -10.33 -3.45
C ASP A 54 4.19 -11.52 -3.03
N LEU A 55 4.10 -11.89 -1.74
CA LEU A 55 4.98 -12.86 -1.09
C LEU A 55 4.69 -14.28 -1.56
N ASN A 56 3.41 -14.59 -1.74
CA ASN A 56 2.97 -15.90 -2.21
C ASN A 56 3.04 -16.06 -3.75
N LYS A 57 3.28 -14.96 -4.48
CA LYS A 57 3.45 -14.88 -5.95
C LYS A 57 2.21 -15.26 -6.75
N ASP A 58 1.02 -15.05 -6.18
CA ASP A 58 -0.25 -15.34 -6.84
C ASP A 58 -0.79 -14.16 -7.67
N LYS A 59 -0.02 -13.05 -7.73
CA LYS A 59 -0.32 -11.80 -8.44
C LYS A 59 -1.50 -11.02 -7.87
N GLU A 60 -1.79 -11.27 -6.61
CA GLU A 60 -2.76 -10.54 -5.80
C GLU A 60 -2.08 -10.12 -4.50
N LEU A 61 -2.66 -9.16 -3.77
CA LEU A 61 -2.24 -8.83 -2.42
C LEU A 61 -3.36 -9.15 -1.45
N THR A 62 -3.06 -9.97 -0.45
CA THR A 62 -3.84 -10.08 0.78
C THR A 62 -3.78 -8.78 1.59
N PHE A 63 -4.65 -8.62 2.59
CA PHE A 63 -4.56 -7.47 3.50
C PHE A 63 -3.23 -7.45 4.26
N GLU A 64 -2.70 -8.62 4.63
CA GLU A 64 -1.39 -8.75 5.30
C GLU A 64 -0.26 -8.21 4.40
N GLU A 65 -0.21 -8.64 3.14
CA GLU A 65 0.77 -8.14 2.16
C GLU A 65 0.58 -6.63 1.89
N PHE A 66 -0.67 -6.17 1.84
CA PHE A 66 -0.99 -4.74 1.71
C PHE A 66 -0.52 -3.92 2.91
N THR A 67 -0.47 -4.46 4.13
CA THR A 67 0.10 -3.71 5.27
C THR A 67 1.59 -3.42 5.10
N ILE A 68 2.33 -4.28 4.40
CA ILE A 68 3.74 -4.06 4.05
C ILE A 68 3.86 -2.91 3.04
N VAL A 69 2.94 -2.83 2.08
CA VAL A 69 2.83 -1.67 1.18
C VAL A 69 2.63 -0.40 2.01
N LEU A 70 1.67 -0.40 2.94
CA LEU A 70 1.37 0.77 3.79
C LEU A 70 2.60 1.25 4.57
N ALA A 71 3.37 0.32 5.15
CA ALA A 71 4.61 0.66 5.84
C ALA A 71 5.61 1.35 4.89
N LYS A 72 5.82 0.78 3.70
CA LYS A 72 6.75 1.33 2.68
C LYS A 72 6.32 2.71 2.18
N VAL A 73 5.03 2.91 1.87
CA VAL A 73 4.55 4.21 1.38
C VAL A 73 4.49 5.27 2.48
N THR A 74 4.26 4.86 3.73
CA THR A 74 4.27 5.78 4.88
C THR A 74 5.69 6.26 5.18
N ASP A 75 6.67 5.35 5.15
CA ASP A 75 8.09 5.71 5.26
C ASP A 75 8.53 6.65 4.13
N ASP A 76 8.14 6.33 2.89
CA ASP A 76 8.45 7.16 1.74
C ASP A 76 7.81 8.56 1.83
N ALA A 77 6.56 8.66 2.31
CA ALA A 77 5.92 9.94 2.59
C ALA A 77 6.63 10.72 3.71
N HIS A 78 7.07 10.05 4.78
CA HIS A 78 7.87 10.63 5.85
C HIS A 78 9.18 11.23 5.31
N ARG A 79 9.90 10.50 4.46
CA ARG A 79 11.14 11.00 3.80
C ARG A 79 10.88 12.21 2.91
N ILE A 80 9.78 12.22 2.15
CA ILE A 80 9.40 13.37 1.31
C ILE A 80 9.19 14.63 2.16
N ILE A 81 8.54 14.49 3.33
CA ILE A 81 8.33 15.60 4.27
C ILE A 81 9.66 16.16 4.78
N HIS A 82 10.64 15.27 5.05
CA HIS A 82 11.99 15.65 5.48
C HIS A 82 12.93 16.08 4.34
N LYS A 83 12.51 15.92 3.07
CA LYS A 83 13.35 16.13 1.87
C LYS A 83 14.58 15.21 1.80
N ASP A 84 14.43 14.00 2.33
CA ASP A 84 15.48 12.97 2.32
C ASP A 84 15.50 12.15 1.03
N ASP A 85 16.59 11.41 0.83
CA ASP A 85 16.71 10.41 -0.22
C ASP A 85 15.63 9.33 -0.04
N ARG A 86 14.87 9.06 -1.09
CA ARG A 86 13.83 8.03 -1.10
C ARG A 86 14.45 6.64 -1.29
N CYS A 87 13.80 5.60 -0.75
CA CYS A 87 14.17 4.20 -0.98
C CYS A 87 15.60 3.80 -0.53
N THR A 88 16.18 4.50 0.45
CA THR A 88 17.44 4.11 1.09
C THR A 88 17.17 3.61 2.51
N PRO A 89 18.05 2.75 3.09
CA PRO A 89 18.01 2.48 4.53
C PRO A 89 18.06 3.78 5.33
N ASP A 90 17.47 3.77 6.53
CA ASP A 90 17.66 4.86 7.49
C ASP A 90 19.14 5.06 7.79
N LYS A 91 19.52 6.33 7.97
CA LYS A 91 20.92 6.73 8.22
C LYS A 91 21.19 6.89 9.73
N ASP A 92 20.24 6.44 10.55
CA ASP A 92 20.15 6.64 12.00
C ASP A 92 21.02 5.63 12.78
#